data_AF-W1Y1D9-F1
#
_entry.id   AF-W1Y1D9-F1
#
_cell.length_a   1.000
_cell.length_b   1.000
_cell.length_c   1.000
_cell.angle_alpha   90.00
_cell.angle_beta   90.00
_cell.angle_gamma   90.00
#
_symmetry.space_group_name_H-M   'P 1'
#
loop_
_entity.id
_entity.type
_entity.pdbx_description
1 polymer ?
#
loop_
_entity_poly.entity_id
_entity_poly.type
_entity_poly.pdbx_seq_one_letter_code
_entity_poly.pdbx_strand_id
1 'polypeptide(L)'
;AFKLEEVTYGEMLEMARLGAGVMQPRAVEMGFRYGVPIHVRSTFSDKPGTIIREDYTVEANKHVITGVADDTNTAKVALVGVENKPGVAATVFKALAA
;
A
#
# COMPACT_ATOMS: atom_id res chain seq x y z
N ALA A 1 8.22 10.38 -13.82
CA ALA A 1 6.98 9.79 -13.29
C ALA A 1 5.87 9.94 -14.34
N PHE A 2 5.04 8.91 -14.54
CA PHE A 2 3.88 8.94 -15.44
C PHE A 2 2.65 8.42 -14.69
N LYS A 3 1.45 8.77 -15.18
CA LYS A 3 0.18 8.35 -14.59
C LYS A 3 -0.11 6.90 -14.97
N LEU A 4 -0.40 6.05 -13.98
CA LEU A 4 -0.92 4.70 -14.21
C LEU A 4 -2.37 4.76 -14.70
N GLU A 5 -2.72 3.97 -15.71
CA GLU A 5 -4.11 3.79 -16.13
C GLU A 5 -4.82 2.80 -15.21
N GLU A 6 -4.11 1.72 -14.86
CA GLU A 6 -4.58 0.64 -14.02
C GLU A 6 -3.50 0.22 -13.03
N VAL A 7 -3.94 -0.36 -11.93
CA VAL A 7 -3.07 -0.94 -10.90
C VAL A 7 -3.85 -2.00 -10.14
N THR A 8 -3.18 -3.06 -9.71
CA THR A 8 -3.83 -4.10 -8.93
C THR A 8 -4.11 -3.65 -7.50
N TYR A 9 -5.04 -4.30 -6.81
CA TYR A 9 -5.26 -4.06 -5.37
C TYR A 9 -3.99 -4.25 -4.55
N GLY A 10 -3.20 -5.29 -4.85
CA GLY A 10 -1.96 -5.59 -4.13
C GLY A 10 -0.91 -4.49 -4.29
N GLU A 11 -0.66 -4.05 -5.51
CA GLU A 11 0.32 -2.99 -5.78
C GLU A 11 -0.11 -1.66 -5.17
N MET A 12 -1.38 -1.29 -5.29
CA MET A 12 -1.89 -0.06 -4.67
C MET A 12 -1.81 -0.15 -3.13
N LEU A 13 -2.10 -1.32 -2.55
CA LEU A 13 -2.00 -1.53 -1.11
C LEU A 13 -0.57 -1.36 -0.60
N GLU A 14 0.41 -1.93 -1.30
CA GLU A 14 1.83 -1.79 -0.95
C GLU A 14 2.31 -0.35 -1.13
N MET A 15 1.96 0.31 -2.24
CA MET A 15 2.30 1.72 -2.43
C MET A 15 1.70 2.61 -1.33
N ALA A 16 0.42 2.42 -0.99
CA ALA A 16 -0.25 3.19 0.06
C ALA A 16 0.37 2.96 1.46
N ARG A 17 0.82 1.74 1.77
CA ARG A 17 1.51 1.41 3.03
C ARG A 17 2.92 1.99 3.11
N LEU A 18 3.60 2.10 1.98
CA LEU A 18 5.00 2.54 1.88
C LEU A 18 5.17 4.04 1.61
N GLY A 19 4.11 4.83 1.80
CA GLY A 19 4.19 6.30 1.77
C GLY A 19 3.45 6.99 0.62
N ALA A 20 2.81 6.26 -0.30
CA ALA A 20 1.96 6.89 -1.30
C ALA A 20 0.68 7.45 -0.64
N GLY A 21 0.69 8.74 -0.30
CA GLY A 21 -0.36 9.43 0.47
C GLY A 21 -1.69 9.71 -0.26
N VAL A 22 -2.04 8.93 -1.28
CA VAL A 22 -3.28 9.13 -2.07
C VAL A 22 -4.44 8.30 -1.53
N MET A 23 -4.20 7.02 -1.23
CA MET A 23 -5.25 6.07 -0.81
C MET A 23 -5.04 5.65 0.64
N GLN A 24 -6.15 5.54 1.38
CA GLN A 24 -6.13 4.86 2.67
C GLN A 24 -6.01 3.34 2.45
N PRO A 25 -5.01 2.63 3.01
CA PRO A 25 -4.80 1.19 2.78
C PRO A 25 -6.06 0.36 3.04
N ARG A 26 -6.80 0.69 4.11
CA ARG A 26 -8.04 0.00 4.47
C ARG A 26 -9.14 0.14 3.42
N ALA A 27 -9.21 1.25 2.68
CA ALA A 27 -10.17 1.41 1.59
C ALA A 27 -9.84 0.48 0.42
N VAL A 28 -8.56 0.33 0.09
CA VAL A 28 -8.08 -0.60 -0.94
C VAL A 28 -8.38 -2.04 -0.54
N GLU A 29 -8.15 -2.41 0.72
CA GLU A 29 -8.48 -3.73 1.26
C GLU A 29 -9.98 -4.05 1.17
N MET A 30 -10.85 -3.07 1.40
CA MET A 30 -12.31 -3.27 1.23
C MET A 30 -12.67 -3.45 -0.24
N GLY A 31 -12.05 -2.69 -1.15
CA GLY A 31 -12.20 -2.89 -2.59
C GLY A 31 -11.85 -4.31 -3.01
N PHE A 32 -10.69 -4.81 -2.54
CA PHE A 32 -10.27 -6.19 -2.78
C PHE A 32 -11.25 -7.21 -2.19
N ARG A 33 -11.59 -7.08 -0.91
CA ARG A 33 -12.42 -8.05 -0.18
C ARG A 33 -13.79 -8.27 -0.81
N TYR A 34 -14.38 -7.22 -1.37
CA TYR A 34 -15.73 -7.27 -1.93
C TYR A 34 -15.74 -7.25 -3.47
N GLY A 35 -14.58 -7.30 -4.12
CA GLY A 35 -14.49 -7.24 -5.58
C GLY A 35 -15.05 -5.95 -6.16
N VAL A 36 -14.84 -4.82 -5.47
CA VAL A 36 -15.33 -3.49 -5.88
C VAL A 36 -14.15 -2.71 -6.49
N PRO A 37 -14.13 -2.48 -7.82
CA PRO A 37 -13.11 -1.65 -8.45
C PRO A 37 -13.19 -0.21 -7.95
N ILE A 38 -12.03 0.41 -7.73
CA ILE A 38 -11.94 1.79 -7.23
C ILE A 38 -11.40 2.69 -8.33
N HIS A 39 -12.07 3.81 -8.58
CA HIS A 39 -11.66 4.79 -9.58
C HIS A 39 -11.10 6.05 -8.92
N VAL A 40 -9.77 6.21 -8.96
CA VAL A 40 -9.09 7.38 -8.40
C VAL A 40 -9.07 8.50 -9.43
N ARG A 41 -9.75 9.62 -9.14
CA ARG A 41 -9.87 10.78 -10.04
C ARG A 41 -9.63 12.10 -9.31
N SER A 42 -9.31 13.14 -10.09
CA SER A 42 -9.19 14.51 -9.60
C SER A 42 -10.54 15.21 -9.66
N THR A 43 -10.86 15.99 -8.63
CA THR A 43 -12.02 16.91 -8.63
C THR A 43 -11.79 18.16 -9.48
N PHE A 44 -10.56 18.40 -9.93
CA PHE A 44 -10.16 19.60 -10.69
C PHE A 44 -10.03 19.34 -12.20
N SER A 45 -10.29 18.11 -12.66
CA SER A 45 -10.19 17.78 -14.09
C SER A 45 -11.04 16.57 -14.47
N ASP A 46 -11.54 16.55 -15.70
CA ASP A 46 -12.28 15.39 -16.24
C ASP A 46 -11.40 14.23 -16.71
N LYS A 47 -10.08 14.29 -16.46
CA LYS A 47 -9.16 13.23 -16.87
C LYS A 47 -9.59 11.86 -16.30
N PRO A 48 -9.31 10.76 -17.01
CA PRO A 48 -9.79 9.43 -16.65
C PRO A 48 -9.12 8.84 -15.41
N GLY A 49 -8.09 9.44 -14.81
CA GLY A 49 -7.53 8.92 -13.54
C GLY A 49 -6.90 7.53 -13.65
N THR A 50 -6.95 6.77 -12.54
CA THR A 50 -6.38 5.42 -12.37
C THR A 50 -7.42 4.46 -11.80
N ILE A 51 -7.54 3.26 -12.35
CA ILE A 51 -8.46 2.21 -11.87
C ILE A 51 -7.68 1.19 -11.03
N ILE A 52 -8.18 0.90 -9.82
CA ILE A 52 -7.65 -0.15 -8.94
C ILE A 52 -8.59 -1.36 -9.00
N ARG A 53 -8.06 -2.53 -9.35
CA ARG A 53 -8.86 -3.78 -9.47
C ARG A 53 -8.01 -5.05 -9.30
N GLU A 54 -8.60 -6.23 -9.49
CA GLU A 54 -7.92 -7.52 -9.24
C GLU A 54 -6.84 -7.81 -10.27
N ASP A 55 -7.18 -7.70 -11.55
CA ASP A 55 -6.27 -7.95 -12.66
C ASP A 55 -6.23 -6.78 -13.64
N TYR A 56 -5.11 -6.73 -14.37
CA TYR A 56 -4.91 -5.81 -15.48
C TYR A 56 -5.78 -6.17 -16.68
N THR A 57 -6.13 -5.17 -17.50
CA THR A 57 -6.41 -5.47 -18.91
C THR A 57 -5.17 -6.04 -19.58
N VAL A 58 -5.36 -6.86 -20.62
CA VAL A 58 -4.27 -7.47 -21.41
C VAL A 58 -3.27 -6.42 -21.93
N GLU A 59 -3.70 -5.17 -22.09
CA GLU A 59 -2.90 -4.06 -22.59
C GLU A 59 -2.13 -3.29 -21.49
N ALA A 60 -2.58 -3.38 -20.22
CA ALA A 60 -2.06 -2.59 -19.11
C ALA A 60 -0.85 -3.20 -18.40
N ASN A 61 -0.68 -4.52 -18.44
CA ASN A 61 0.43 -5.20 -17.76
C ASN A 61 1.71 -5.25 -18.61
N LYS A 62 2.37 -4.10 -18.79
CA LYS A 62 3.62 -4.00 -19.56
C LYS A 62 4.87 -3.77 -18.71
N HIS A 63 4.71 -3.54 -17.41
CA HIS A 63 5.80 -3.10 -16.54
C HIS A 63 6.09 -4.14 -15.46
N VAL A 64 7.35 -4.53 -15.32
CA VAL A 64 7.82 -5.39 -14.21
C VAL A 64 7.81 -4.63 -12.88
N ILE A 65 7.92 -3.30 -12.93
CA ILE A 65 7.90 -2.41 -11.78
C ILE A 65 6.78 -1.38 -11.98
N THR A 66 5.84 -1.36 -11.04
CA THR A 66 4.61 -0.56 -11.14
C THR A 66 4.82 0.87 -10.64
N GLY A 67 5.65 1.07 -9.62
CA GLY A 67 5.89 2.38 -9.04
C GLY A 67 6.98 2.39 -7.97
N VAL A 68 7.31 3.59 -7.50
CA VAL A 68 8.22 3.84 -6.38
C VAL A 68 7.47 4.70 -5.37
N ALA A 69 7.48 4.29 -4.11
CA ALA A 69 6.93 5.04 -2.98
C ALA A 69 8.08 5.38 -2.00
N ASP A 70 7.90 6.47 -1.26
CA ASP A 70 8.87 6.97 -0.29
C ASP A 70 8.13 7.42 0.98
N ASP A 71 8.69 7.09 2.14
CA ASP A 71 8.22 7.55 3.45
C ASP A 71 9.41 8.05 4.27
N THR A 72 9.49 9.37 4.41
CA THR A 72 10.53 10.05 5.21
C THR A 72 10.13 10.22 6.67
N ASN A 73 8.88 9.91 7.05
CA ASN A 73 8.37 10.06 8.41
C ASN A 73 8.50 8.75 9.21
N THR A 74 9.65 8.10 9.10
CA THR A 74 9.93 6.81 9.75
C THR A 74 11.21 6.88 10.60
N ALA A 75 11.19 6.24 11.77
CA ALA A 75 12.35 6.03 12.62
C ALA A 75 12.63 4.54 12.82
N LYS A 76 13.91 4.14 12.84
CA LYS A 76 14.33 2.77 13.09
C LYS A 76 14.81 2.59 14.52
N VAL A 77 14.20 1.66 15.25
CA VAL A 77 14.63 1.23 16.59
C VAL A 77 15.01 -0.24 16.54
N ALA A 78 16.15 -0.61 17.13
CA ALA A 78 16.63 -1.99 17.19
C ALA A 78 16.97 -2.37 18.63
N LEU A 79 16.47 -3.53 19.07
CA LEU A 79 16.84 -4.14 20.36
C LEU A 79 17.90 -5.21 20.09
N VAL A 80 19.06 -5.08 20.70
CA VAL A 80 20.21 -5.98 20.52
C VAL A 80 20.41 -6.80 21.81
N GLY A 81 20.84 -8.06 21.67
CA GLY A 81 21.14 -8.92 22.84
C GLY A 81 19.89 -9.48 23.54
N VAL A 82 18.77 -9.57 22.82
CA VAL A 82 17.50 -10.08 23.34
C VAL A 82 17.53 -11.61 23.42
N GLU A 83 17.02 -12.18 24.52
CA GLU A 83 16.94 -13.64 24.69
C GLU A 83 16.00 -14.29 23.66
N ASN A 84 16.46 -15.37 23.02
CA ASN A 84 15.65 -16.13 22.05
C ASN A 84 14.79 -17.19 22.76
N LYS A 85 13.76 -16.73 23.48
CA LYS A 85 12.76 -17.60 24.10
C LYS A 85 11.33 -17.09 23.85
N PRO A 86 10.33 -17.98 23.85
CA PRO A 86 8.93 -17.56 23.70
C PRO A 86 8.52 -16.48 24.71
N GLY A 87 7.75 -15.50 24.25
CA GLY A 87 7.20 -14.43 25.09
C GLY A 87 8.01 -13.13 25.09
N VAL A 88 9.29 -13.13 24.72
CA VAL A 88 10.11 -11.90 24.75
C VAL A 88 9.61 -10.84 23.78
N ALA A 89 9.30 -11.22 22.53
CA ALA A 89 8.70 -10.31 21.55
C ALA A 89 7.34 -9.77 22.04
N ALA A 90 6.54 -10.62 22.70
CA ALA A 90 5.24 -10.21 23.23
C ALA A 90 5.39 -9.15 24.34
N THR A 91 6.38 -9.28 25.23
CA THR A 91 6.66 -8.27 26.26
C THR A 91 6.98 -6.91 25.64
N VAL A 92 7.84 -6.88 24.61
CA VAL A 92 8.23 -5.65 23.91
C VAL A 92 7.02 -5.00 23.24
N PHE A 93 6.29 -5.74 22.39
CA PHE A 93 5.17 -5.15 21.64
C PHE A 93 3.96 -4.84 22.51
N LYS A 94 3.75 -5.54 23.65
CA LYS A 94 2.72 -5.15 24.63
C LYS A 94 3.04 -3.82 25.32
N ALA A 95 4.30 -3.59 25.67
CA ALA A 95 4.72 -2.32 26.28
C ALA A 95 4.58 -1.14 25.30
N LEU A 96 4.80 -1.37 24.00
CA LEU A 96 4.63 -0.35 22.96
C LEU A 96 3.16 -0.08 22.60
N ALA A 97 2.28 -1.06 22.80
CA ALA A 97 0.87 -0.97 22.43
C ALA A 97 -0.03 -0.37 23.53
N ALA A 98 0.51 -0.21 24.75
CA ALA A 98 -0.17 0.44 25.88
C ALA A 98 -0.21 1.96 25.70
#